data_AF-A0A2S2NPZ1-F1
#
_entry.id   AF-A0A2S2NPZ1-F1
#
_cell.length_a   1.000
_cell.length_b   1.000
_cell.length_c   1.000
_cell.angle_alpha   90.00
_cell.angle_beta   90.00
_cell.angle_gamma   90.00
#
_symmetry.space_group_name_H-M   'P 1'
#
loop_
_entity.id
_entity.type
_entity.pdbx_description
1 polymer ?
#
loop_
_entity_poly.entity_id
_entity_poly.type
_entity_poly.pdbx_seq_one_letter_code
_entity_poly.pdbx_strand_id
1 'polypeptide(L)'
;MALIHAELTATCNSLGCVGPEKYCIDPQCSEAVRDLIKFLRRDGDDHEIRRHLGTANIVETDLLPILIEYSNNLELFDLIIRLLVNLTTPVLLIYNEQPPTEKTQSQYYLQMLLHLQKYKRAFTDINVWNVIVNKLAEVIQAEYHEKGEEKVLSTVRLLILVRNILHVPADNDAECRPDNDANLHDQVLWAMHQSQLIDIIMYITCSVNEERYYLHALEIISLMLRDQKAKELANASVNRTETEKQRDEHELKIVLDKERK
;
A
#
# COMPACT_ATOMS: atom_id res chain seq x y z
N MET A 1 8.87 23.19 -18.18
CA MET A 1 9.65 22.03 -17.69
C MET A 1 10.48 22.40 -16.46
N ALA A 2 11.61 23.11 -16.54
CA ALA A 2 12.47 23.39 -15.36
C ALA A 2 11.77 24.15 -14.21
N LEU A 3 10.90 25.12 -14.54
CA LEU A 3 10.17 25.90 -13.53
C LEU A 3 9.19 25.04 -12.71
N ILE A 4 8.49 24.09 -13.37
CA ILE A 4 7.54 23.19 -12.71
C ILE A 4 8.26 22.22 -11.77
N HIS A 5 9.43 21.71 -12.16
CA HIS A 5 10.23 20.83 -11.30
C HIS A 5 10.77 21.58 -10.08
N ALA A 6 11.23 22.81 -10.26
CA ALA A 6 11.69 23.64 -9.15
C ALA A 6 10.54 23.94 -8.17
N GLU A 7 9.35 24.26 -8.69
CA GLU A 7 8.16 24.47 -7.88
C GLU A 7 7.76 23.19 -7.13
N LEU A 8 7.70 22.04 -7.81
CA LEU A 8 7.42 20.74 -7.18
C LEU A 8 8.40 20.41 -6.07
N THR A 9 9.71 20.56 -6.34
CA THR A 9 10.75 20.30 -5.35
C THR A 9 10.62 21.24 -4.16
N ALA A 10 10.32 22.52 -4.38
CA ALA A 10 10.05 23.48 -3.31
C ALA A 10 8.83 23.06 -2.48
N THR A 11 7.73 22.64 -3.13
CA THR A 11 6.54 22.14 -2.44
C THR A 11 6.83 20.88 -1.63
N CYS A 12 7.63 19.94 -2.14
CA CYS A 12 8.07 18.77 -1.38
C CYS A 12 8.88 19.16 -0.14
N ASN A 13 9.79 20.12 -0.26
CA ASN A 13 10.58 20.61 0.88
C ASN A 13 9.71 21.32 1.95
N SER A 14 8.56 21.86 1.55
CA SER A 14 7.55 22.43 2.46
C SER A 14 6.66 21.38 3.14
N LEU A 15 6.96 20.08 3.04
CA LEU A 15 6.32 19.05 3.85
C LEU A 15 6.95 18.99 5.26
N GLY A 16 8.27 19.13 5.35
CA GLY A 16 9.00 19.03 6.60
C GLY A 16 10.35 18.33 6.45
N CYS A 17 10.87 17.81 7.56
CA CYS A 17 12.10 17.02 7.56
C CYS A 17 12.18 16.09 8.78
N VAL A 18 13.04 15.07 8.70
CA VAL A 18 13.33 14.19 9.83
C VAL A 18 14.11 14.95 10.90
N GLY A 19 13.49 15.12 12.08
CA GLY A 19 14.14 15.66 13.26
C GLY A 19 14.87 14.58 14.07
N PRO A 20 15.54 14.95 15.18
CA PRO A 20 16.33 14.02 15.99
C PRO A 20 15.50 12.95 16.73
N GLU A 21 14.26 13.26 17.10
CA GLU A 21 13.37 12.35 17.82
C GLU A 21 12.08 12.03 17.05
N LYS A 22 11.65 12.95 16.18
CA LYS A 22 10.39 12.89 15.46
C LYS A 22 10.45 13.72 14.19
N TYR A 23 9.58 13.44 13.24
CA TYR A 23 9.40 14.24 12.04
C TYR A 23 8.93 15.66 12.40
N CYS A 24 9.51 16.66 11.75
CA CYS A 24 9.20 18.07 11.95
C CYS A 24 8.46 18.60 10.73
N ILE A 25 7.13 18.74 10.84
CA ILE A 25 6.31 19.36 9.78
C ILE A 25 6.63 20.84 9.62
N ASP A 26 6.67 21.30 8.37
CA ASP A 26 6.76 22.72 8.06
C ASP A 26 5.41 23.43 8.33
N PRO A 27 5.40 24.72 8.72
CA PRO A 27 4.15 25.46 8.93
C PRO A 27 3.22 25.51 7.71
N GLN A 28 3.76 25.36 6.49
CA GLN A 28 3.02 25.29 5.23
C GLN A 28 2.66 23.85 4.80
N CYS A 29 2.93 22.82 5.61
CA CYS A 29 2.72 21.42 5.22
C CYS A 29 1.32 21.12 4.68
N SER A 30 0.25 21.61 5.33
CA SER A 30 -1.12 21.39 4.86
C SER A 30 -1.41 22.06 3.51
N GLU A 31 -0.79 23.22 3.25
CA GLU A 31 -0.90 23.90 1.95
C GLU A 31 -0.08 23.15 0.88
N ALA A 32 1.14 22.74 1.22
CA ALA A 32 1.99 21.94 0.35
C ALA A 32 1.30 20.64 -0.10
N VAL A 33 0.69 19.88 0.82
CA VAL A 33 -0.05 18.65 0.47
C VAL A 33 -1.23 18.96 -0.45
N ARG A 34 -1.97 20.06 -0.23
CA ARG A 34 -3.05 20.47 -1.14
C ARG A 34 -2.53 20.81 -2.51
N ASP A 35 -1.40 21.48 -2.61
CA ASP A 35 -0.80 21.85 -3.88
C ASP A 35 -0.26 20.64 -4.63
N LEU A 36 0.36 19.67 -3.95
CA LEU A 36 0.73 18.38 -4.55
C LEU A 36 -0.50 17.65 -5.13
N ILE A 37 -1.62 17.62 -4.40
CA ILE A 37 -2.89 17.06 -4.91
C ILE A 37 -3.38 17.85 -6.13
N LYS A 38 -3.30 19.18 -6.14
CA LYS A 38 -3.70 20.02 -7.29
C LYS A 38 -2.80 19.77 -8.49
N PHE A 39 -1.49 19.62 -8.28
CA PHE A 39 -0.52 19.31 -9.33
C PHE A 39 -0.84 17.96 -9.98
N LEU A 40 -1.08 16.91 -9.18
CA LEU A 40 -1.45 15.58 -9.69
C LEU A 40 -2.76 15.56 -10.50
N ARG A 41 -3.69 16.49 -10.27
CA ARG A 41 -4.92 16.62 -11.10
C ARG A 41 -4.65 17.18 -12.49
N ARG A 42 -3.52 17.84 -12.69
CA ARG A 42 -3.09 18.45 -13.95
C ARG A 42 -1.90 17.69 -14.55
N ASP A 43 -1.62 16.48 -14.05
CA ASP A 43 -0.54 15.66 -14.55
C ASP A 43 -0.85 15.26 -16.00
N GLY A 44 0.10 15.49 -16.89
CA GLY A 44 -0.09 15.25 -18.32
C GLY A 44 -0.07 13.75 -18.66
N ASP A 45 -0.18 13.46 -19.95
CA ASP A 45 -0.09 12.08 -20.49
C ASP A 45 1.26 11.43 -20.16
N ASP A 46 2.30 12.26 -20.07
CA ASP A 46 3.62 11.87 -19.63
C ASP A 46 3.75 11.78 -18.12
N HIS A 47 2.70 11.82 -17.29
CA HIS A 47 2.72 11.59 -15.83
C HIS A 47 3.94 12.13 -15.05
N GLU A 48 4.43 13.30 -15.47
CA GLU A 48 5.72 13.82 -15.05
C GLU A 48 5.73 14.17 -13.57
N ILE A 49 4.62 14.71 -13.07
CA ILE A 49 4.46 15.12 -11.68
C ILE A 49 4.51 13.87 -10.80
N ARG A 50 3.72 12.86 -11.10
CA ARG A 50 3.73 11.58 -10.36
C ARG A 50 5.11 10.93 -10.35
N ARG A 51 5.81 10.92 -11.49
CA ARG A 51 7.17 10.37 -11.56
C ARG A 51 8.18 11.17 -10.77
N HIS A 52 8.08 12.50 -10.78
CA HIS A 52 8.94 13.36 -9.97
C HIS A 52 8.74 13.08 -8.48
N LEU A 53 7.49 13.03 -8.01
CA LEU A 53 7.17 12.75 -6.61
C LEU A 53 7.66 11.36 -6.17
N GLY A 54 7.54 10.35 -7.03
CA GLY A 54 8.08 9.02 -6.73
C GLY A 54 9.60 8.95 -6.73
N THR A 55 10.27 9.73 -7.58
CA THR A 55 11.73 9.87 -7.56
C THR A 55 12.20 10.57 -6.29
N ALA A 56 11.46 11.59 -5.84
CA ALA A 56 11.70 12.30 -4.58
C ALA A 56 11.39 11.46 -3.33
N ASN A 57 10.72 10.31 -3.49
CA ASN A 57 10.40 9.36 -2.43
C ASN A 57 9.54 9.89 -1.28
N ILE A 58 8.73 10.92 -1.53
CA ILE A 58 7.99 11.62 -0.47
C ILE A 58 7.05 10.72 0.33
N VAL A 59 6.59 9.59 -0.23
CA VAL A 59 5.74 8.65 0.50
C VAL A 59 6.46 8.10 1.73
N GLU A 60 7.68 7.60 1.55
CA GLU A 60 8.47 6.98 2.62
C GLU A 60 9.14 8.04 3.51
N THR A 61 9.65 9.12 2.92
CA THR A 61 10.44 10.12 3.66
C THR A 61 9.62 11.14 4.43
N ASP A 62 8.38 11.41 4.00
CA ASP A 62 7.57 12.50 4.53
C ASP A 62 6.15 12.04 4.89
N LEU A 63 5.39 11.51 3.91
CA LEU A 63 3.95 11.26 4.09
C LEU A 63 3.65 10.18 5.15
N LEU A 64 4.41 9.07 5.18
CA LEU A 64 4.23 8.03 6.18
C LEU A 64 4.68 8.47 7.59
N PRO A 65 5.84 9.14 7.78
CA PRO A 65 6.19 9.77 9.06
C PRO A 65 5.10 10.74 9.56
N ILE A 66 4.59 11.62 8.67
CA ILE A 66 3.49 12.54 9.01
C ILE A 66 2.24 11.76 9.42
N LEU A 67 1.88 10.72 8.66
CA LEU A 67 0.73 9.87 8.97
C LEU A 67 0.84 9.24 10.36
N ILE A 68 2.01 8.73 10.73
CA ILE A 68 2.26 8.07 12.01
C ILE A 68 2.19 9.08 13.16
N GLU A 69 2.95 10.17 13.07
CA GLU A 69 3.18 11.08 14.20
C GLU A 69 2.09 12.15 14.37
N TYR A 70 1.39 12.50 13.30
CA TYR A 70 0.40 13.60 13.27
C TYR A 70 -1.03 13.14 12.98
N SER A 71 -1.33 11.85 13.17
CA SER A 71 -2.67 11.25 12.97
C SER A 71 -3.81 11.87 13.78
N ASN A 72 -3.50 12.62 14.85
CA ASN A 72 -4.47 13.36 15.65
C ASN A 72 -4.93 14.67 14.98
N ASN A 73 -4.15 15.21 14.04
CA ASN A 73 -4.59 16.35 13.22
C ASN A 73 -5.47 15.83 12.09
N LEU A 74 -6.79 15.81 12.30
CA LEU A 74 -7.76 15.21 11.37
C LEU A 74 -7.75 15.85 9.97
N GLU A 75 -7.53 17.16 9.90
CA GLU A 75 -7.48 17.89 8.62
C GLU A 75 -6.25 17.49 7.81
N LEU A 76 -5.07 17.47 8.45
CA LEU A 76 -3.84 17.02 7.80
C LEU A 76 -3.91 15.54 7.45
N PHE A 77 -4.49 14.71 8.33
CA PHE A 77 -4.68 13.28 8.10
C PHE A 77 -5.49 13.02 6.82
N ASP A 78 -6.65 13.68 6.62
CA ASP A 78 -7.44 13.51 5.39
C ASP A 78 -6.64 13.91 4.14
N LEU A 79 -5.88 15.01 4.21
CA LEU A 79 -5.03 15.45 3.10
C LEU A 79 -3.95 14.41 2.76
N ILE A 80 -3.26 13.87 3.76
CA ILE A 80 -2.22 12.85 3.59
C ILE A 80 -2.83 11.57 3.00
N ILE A 81 -3.95 11.08 3.53
CA ILE A 81 -4.64 9.89 2.99
C ILE A 81 -5.05 10.11 1.52
N ARG A 82 -5.58 11.29 1.17
CA ARG A 82 -5.94 11.61 -0.22
C ARG A 82 -4.74 11.61 -1.15
N LEU A 83 -3.61 12.16 -0.71
CA LEU A 83 -2.38 12.14 -1.50
C LEU A 83 -1.81 10.72 -1.63
N LEU A 84 -1.79 9.93 -0.55
CA LEU A 84 -1.35 8.54 -0.57
C LEU A 84 -2.23 7.68 -1.49
N VAL A 85 -3.55 7.78 -1.43
CA VAL A 85 -4.47 7.08 -2.34
C VAL A 85 -4.17 7.44 -3.81
N ASN A 86 -3.93 8.72 -4.09
CA ASN A 86 -3.58 9.15 -5.44
C ASN A 86 -2.25 8.55 -5.90
N LEU A 87 -1.19 8.66 -5.09
CA LEU A 87 0.16 8.19 -5.42
C LEU A 87 0.25 6.67 -5.53
N THR A 88 -0.58 5.94 -4.79
CA THR A 88 -0.63 4.46 -4.78
C THR A 88 -1.58 3.85 -5.82
N THR A 89 -2.25 4.67 -6.63
CA THR A 89 -3.13 4.17 -7.69
C THR A 89 -2.38 3.22 -8.63
N PRO A 90 -2.91 2.00 -8.91
CA PRO A 90 -2.28 1.06 -9.83
C PRO A 90 -1.95 1.70 -11.18
N VAL A 91 -0.70 1.56 -11.63
CA VAL A 91 -0.23 2.20 -12.87
C VAL A 91 -1.08 1.80 -14.08
N LEU A 92 -1.55 0.55 -14.12
CA LEU A 92 -2.40 0.06 -15.20
C LEU A 92 -3.74 0.82 -15.30
N LEU A 93 -4.31 1.27 -14.17
CA LEU A 93 -5.51 2.11 -14.18
C LEU A 93 -5.22 3.51 -14.73
N ILE A 94 -4.01 4.04 -14.50
CA ILE A 94 -3.57 5.31 -15.06
C ILE A 94 -3.50 5.23 -16.60
N TYR A 95 -3.12 4.08 -17.13
CA TYR A 95 -3.10 3.78 -18.58
C TYR A 95 -4.38 3.11 -19.09
N ASN A 96 -5.54 3.33 -18.45
CA ASN A 96 -6.85 2.82 -18.90
C ASN A 96 -6.89 1.30 -19.13
N GLU A 97 -6.31 0.54 -18.20
CA GLU A 97 -6.30 -0.93 -18.20
C GLU A 97 -5.49 -1.58 -19.34
N GLN A 98 -4.64 -0.81 -20.02
CA GLN A 98 -3.81 -1.29 -21.13
C GLN A 98 -2.36 -0.85 -20.93
N PRO A 99 -1.36 -1.76 -20.97
CA PRO A 99 0.03 -1.35 -20.92
C PRO A 99 0.40 -0.55 -22.18
N PRO A 100 1.21 0.51 -22.06
CA PRO A 100 1.63 1.28 -23.23
C PRO A 100 2.50 0.45 -24.16
N THR A 101 2.36 0.69 -25.47
CA THR A 101 3.14 0.02 -26.52
C THR A 101 4.31 0.88 -27.01
N GLU A 102 4.21 2.20 -26.85
CA GLU A 102 5.28 3.12 -27.18
C GLU A 102 6.45 2.96 -26.21
N LYS A 103 7.68 2.95 -26.73
CA LYS A 103 8.90 2.73 -25.93
C LYS A 103 9.06 3.72 -24.77
N THR A 104 8.84 5.01 -25.01
CA THR A 104 8.99 6.06 -24.00
C THR A 104 7.94 5.90 -22.90
N GLN A 105 6.67 5.72 -23.28
CA GLN A 105 5.58 5.47 -22.33
C GLN A 105 5.79 4.16 -21.54
N SER A 106 6.36 3.13 -22.16
CA SER A 106 6.73 1.88 -21.48
C SER A 106 7.78 2.11 -20.39
N GLN A 107 8.77 2.98 -20.63
CA GLN A 107 9.76 3.36 -19.62
C GLN A 107 9.12 4.11 -18.46
N TYR A 108 8.20 5.04 -18.75
CA TYR A 108 7.45 5.79 -17.75
C TYR A 108 6.54 4.89 -16.89
N TYR A 109 5.85 3.94 -17.53
CA TYR A 109 5.05 2.92 -16.87
C TYR A 109 5.89 2.11 -15.89
N LEU A 110 7.04 1.59 -16.35
CA LEU A 110 7.93 0.79 -15.51
C LEU A 110 8.51 1.61 -14.34
N GLN A 111 8.89 2.88 -14.60
CA GLN A 111 9.37 3.76 -13.54
C GLN A 111 8.32 3.97 -12.44
N MET A 112 7.06 4.21 -12.82
CA MET A 112 5.98 4.35 -11.84
C MET A 112 5.70 3.04 -11.09
N LEU A 113 5.85 1.89 -11.75
CA LEU A 113 5.68 0.59 -11.12
C LEU A 113 6.73 0.36 -10.02
N LEU A 114 7.99 0.70 -10.31
CA LEU A 114 9.09 0.67 -9.34
C LEU A 114 8.82 1.59 -8.15
N HIS A 115 8.25 2.78 -8.38
CA HIS A 115 7.82 3.66 -7.27
C HIS A 115 6.74 3.00 -6.40
N LEU A 116 5.73 2.36 -7.00
CA LEU A 116 4.69 1.64 -6.24
C LEU A 116 5.26 0.48 -5.42
N GLN A 117 6.21 -0.27 -5.96
CA GLN A 117 6.89 -1.36 -5.26
C GLN A 117 7.69 -0.82 -4.06
N LYS A 118 8.36 0.33 -4.23
CA LYS A 118 9.02 1.04 -3.13
C LYS A 118 8.02 1.47 -2.06
N TYR A 119 6.87 2.01 -2.45
CA TYR A 119 5.82 2.37 -1.50
C TYR A 119 5.32 1.15 -0.74
N LYS A 120 5.02 0.03 -1.41
CA LYS A 120 4.61 -1.22 -0.76
C LYS A 120 5.62 -1.69 0.30
N ARG A 121 6.93 -1.55 0.02
CA ARG A 121 7.99 -1.83 1.01
C ARG A 121 7.90 -0.94 2.24
N ALA A 122 7.65 0.35 2.08
CA ALA A 122 7.47 1.26 3.21
C ALA A 122 6.24 0.90 4.07
N PHE A 123 5.22 0.27 3.48
CA PHE A 123 4.06 -0.28 4.20
C PHE A 123 4.34 -1.63 4.91
N THR A 124 5.59 -2.08 5.03
CA THR A 124 5.93 -3.18 5.94
C THR A 124 6.00 -2.73 7.41
N ASP A 125 6.04 -1.42 7.67
CA ASP A 125 6.00 -0.85 9.01
C ASP A 125 4.59 -0.98 9.63
N ILE A 126 4.51 -1.74 10.73
CA ILE A 126 3.29 -1.95 11.52
C ILE A 126 2.68 -0.63 12.02
N ASN A 127 3.47 0.41 12.27
CA ASN A 127 2.96 1.68 12.81
C ASN A 127 2.01 2.38 11.82
N VAL A 128 2.25 2.24 10.52
CA VAL A 128 1.35 2.73 9.47
C VAL A 128 -0.02 2.06 9.59
N TRP A 129 -0.02 0.75 9.76
CA TRP A 129 -1.25 -0.04 9.87
C TRP A 129 -2.00 0.22 11.18
N ASN A 130 -1.28 0.38 12.31
CA ASN A 130 -1.88 0.75 13.59
C ASN A 130 -2.68 2.05 13.47
N VAL A 131 -2.16 3.07 12.77
CA VAL A 131 -2.90 4.32 12.53
C VAL A 131 -4.14 4.07 11.67
N ILE A 132 -4.03 3.30 10.58
CA ILE A 132 -5.16 3.00 9.69
C ILE A 132 -6.26 2.24 10.47
N VAL A 133 -5.88 1.24 11.26
CA VAL A 133 -6.79 0.42 12.06
C VAL A 133 -7.49 1.26 13.11
N ASN A 134 -6.77 2.12 13.83
CA ASN A 134 -7.37 3.00 14.82
C ASN A 134 -8.48 3.88 14.19
N LYS A 135 -8.22 4.45 13.01
CA LYS A 135 -9.21 5.28 12.30
C LYS A 135 -10.39 4.48 11.74
N LEU A 136 -10.16 3.27 11.25
CA LEU A 136 -11.25 2.39 10.80
C LEU A 136 -12.11 1.92 11.96
N ALA A 137 -11.50 1.59 13.10
CA ALA A 137 -12.20 1.14 14.31
C ALA A 137 -13.12 2.23 14.87
N GLU A 138 -12.68 3.50 14.90
CA GLU A 138 -13.51 4.64 15.31
C GLU A 138 -14.82 4.75 14.50
N VAL A 139 -14.78 4.46 13.19
CA VAL A 139 -15.97 4.55 12.34
C VAL A 139 -16.84 3.29 12.43
N ILE A 140 -16.24 2.13 12.65
CA ILE A 140 -16.98 0.88 12.82
C ILE A 140 -17.72 0.83 14.16
N GLN A 141 -17.14 1.38 15.22
CA GLN A 141 -17.77 1.45 16.54
C GLN A 141 -18.90 2.48 16.63
N ALA A 142 -18.96 3.44 15.72
CA ALA A 142 -20.04 4.41 15.66
C ALA A 142 -21.34 3.74 15.17
N GLU A 143 -22.48 4.12 15.77
CA GLU A 143 -23.78 3.60 15.33
C GLU A 143 -24.02 3.92 13.85
N TYR A 144 -24.62 2.96 13.12
CA TYR A 144 -24.83 3.08 11.67
C TYR A 144 -25.52 4.38 11.26
N HIS A 145 -26.53 4.82 12.03
CA HIS A 145 -27.29 6.04 11.76
C HIS A 145 -26.56 7.34 12.11
N GLU A 146 -25.47 7.26 12.87
CA GLU A 146 -24.64 8.39 13.29
C GLU A 146 -23.44 8.61 12.35
N LYS A 147 -23.23 7.72 11.37
CA LYS A 147 -22.14 7.84 10.39
C LYS A 147 -22.44 8.95 9.39
N GLY A 148 -21.94 10.15 9.68
CA GLY A 148 -21.93 11.28 8.74
C GLY A 148 -21.19 10.95 7.44
N GLU A 149 -21.59 11.59 6.34
CA GLU A 149 -21.04 11.36 4.99
C GLU A 149 -19.52 11.50 4.92
N GLU A 150 -18.95 12.46 5.64
CA GLU A 150 -17.50 12.68 5.71
C GLU A 150 -16.76 11.47 6.28
N LYS A 151 -17.27 10.86 7.36
CA LYS A 151 -16.69 9.65 7.97
C LYS A 151 -16.75 8.45 7.02
N VAL A 152 -17.85 8.35 6.25
CA VAL A 152 -18.01 7.31 5.23
C VAL A 152 -16.98 7.48 4.12
N LEU A 153 -16.82 8.69 3.59
CA LEU A 153 -15.82 8.97 2.55
C LEU A 153 -14.39 8.73 3.05
N SER A 154 -14.10 9.09 4.30
CA SER A 154 -12.81 8.79 4.93
C SER A 154 -12.56 7.29 5.03
N THR A 155 -13.55 6.51 5.44
CA THR A 155 -13.47 5.04 5.53
C THR A 155 -13.20 4.42 4.16
N VAL A 156 -13.94 4.84 3.14
CA VAL A 156 -13.73 4.39 1.76
C VAL A 156 -12.30 4.68 1.30
N ARG A 157 -11.76 5.88 1.57
CA ARG A 157 -10.38 6.23 1.19
C ARG A 157 -9.35 5.34 1.88
N LEU A 158 -9.53 5.05 3.17
CA LEU A 158 -8.65 4.13 3.90
C LEU A 158 -8.68 2.73 3.27
N LEU A 159 -9.86 2.19 2.99
CA LEU A 159 -9.99 0.88 2.34
C LEU A 159 -9.37 0.86 0.93
N ILE A 160 -9.50 1.94 0.15
CA ILE A 160 -8.83 2.09 -1.14
C ILE A 160 -7.31 2.10 -0.98
N LEU A 161 -6.78 2.79 0.05
CA LEU A 161 -5.34 2.79 0.32
C LEU A 161 -4.84 1.37 0.62
N VAL A 162 -5.52 0.63 1.50
CA VAL A 162 -5.21 -0.78 1.79
C VAL A 162 -5.21 -1.62 0.51
N ARG A 163 -6.27 -1.49 -0.29
CA ARG A 163 -6.41 -2.21 -1.57
C ARG A 163 -5.28 -1.86 -2.53
N ASN A 164 -4.94 -0.59 -2.68
CA ASN A 164 -3.87 -0.13 -3.56
C ASN A 164 -2.52 -0.75 -3.19
N ILE A 165 -2.17 -0.80 -1.90
CA ILE A 165 -0.92 -1.39 -1.43
C ILE A 165 -0.86 -2.89 -1.71
N LEU A 166 -1.94 -3.63 -1.47
CA LEU A 166 -2.01 -5.06 -1.79
C LEU A 166 -1.96 -5.33 -3.30
N HIS A 167 -2.52 -4.42 -4.11
CA HIS A 167 -2.57 -4.55 -5.56
C HIS A 167 -1.18 -4.46 -6.22
N VAL A 168 -0.24 -3.71 -5.64
CA VAL A 168 1.10 -3.53 -6.21
C VAL A 168 1.74 -4.91 -6.47
N PRO A 169 2.17 -5.19 -7.72
CA PRO A 169 2.71 -6.49 -8.08
C PRO A 169 4.09 -6.71 -7.48
N ALA A 170 4.47 -7.99 -7.39
CA ALA A 170 5.80 -8.42 -6.98
C ALA A 170 6.90 -7.78 -7.84
N ASP A 171 8.04 -7.51 -7.23
CA ASP A 171 9.27 -7.17 -7.94
C ASP A 171 10.10 -8.45 -8.08
N ASN A 172 9.94 -9.16 -9.21
CA ASN A 172 10.59 -10.46 -9.43
C ASN A 172 12.12 -10.37 -9.26
N ASP A 173 12.75 -9.25 -9.64
CA ASP A 173 14.20 -9.10 -9.54
C ASP A 173 14.66 -8.88 -8.09
N ALA A 174 13.85 -8.20 -7.27
CA ALA A 174 14.14 -7.98 -5.85
C ALA A 174 13.75 -9.16 -4.95
N GLU A 175 12.73 -9.93 -5.33
CA GLU A 175 12.18 -11.04 -4.55
C GLU A 175 12.91 -12.37 -4.78
N CYS A 176 13.72 -12.51 -5.85
CA CYS A 176 14.58 -13.67 -6.10
C CYS A 176 15.87 -13.73 -5.24
N ARG A 177 16.00 -12.91 -4.19
CA ARG A 177 17.19 -12.95 -3.32
C ARG A 177 17.13 -14.18 -2.39
N PRO A 178 18.18 -15.03 -2.37
CA PRO A 178 18.17 -16.29 -1.62
C PRO A 178 18.09 -16.11 -0.09
N ASP A 179 18.31 -14.90 0.43
CA ASP A 179 18.31 -14.60 1.87
C ASP A 179 16.96 -14.11 2.41
N ASN A 180 15.90 -14.03 1.58
CA ASN A 180 14.63 -13.44 2.00
C ASN A 180 13.61 -14.54 2.37
N ASP A 181 13.45 -14.81 3.67
CA ASP A 181 12.56 -15.86 4.20
C ASP A 181 11.06 -15.61 3.91
N ALA A 182 10.67 -14.39 3.53
CA ALA A 182 9.29 -14.04 3.16
C ALA A 182 9.26 -12.97 2.05
N ASN A 183 8.41 -13.16 1.03
CA ASN A 183 8.24 -12.18 -0.04
C ASN A 183 7.63 -10.86 0.51
N LEU A 184 7.73 -9.78 -0.27
CA LEU A 184 7.27 -8.46 0.17
C LEU A 184 5.76 -8.42 0.48
N HIS A 185 4.96 -9.22 -0.24
CA HIS A 185 3.53 -9.30 0.01
C HIS A 185 3.21 -9.92 1.37
N ASP A 186 3.89 -11.02 1.72
CA ASP A 186 3.74 -11.70 3.01
C ASP A 186 4.15 -10.80 4.18
N GLN A 187 5.19 -9.97 4.01
CA GLN A 187 5.59 -9.00 5.04
C GLN A 187 4.49 -7.96 5.30
N VAL A 188 3.82 -7.49 4.24
CA VAL A 188 2.67 -6.59 4.36
C VAL A 188 1.48 -7.29 5.04
N LEU A 189 1.17 -8.53 4.63
CA LEU A 189 0.10 -9.32 5.27
C LEU A 189 0.38 -9.58 6.75
N TRP A 190 1.65 -9.83 7.10
CA TRP A 190 2.08 -9.97 8.48
C TRP A 190 1.84 -8.68 9.27
N ALA A 191 2.23 -7.52 8.74
CA ALA A 191 1.99 -6.23 9.39
C ALA A 191 0.48 -5.96 9.58
N MET A 192 -0.35 -6.26 8.57
CA MET A 192 -1.81 -6.16 8.66
C MET A 192 -2.42 -7.10 9.71
N HIS A 193 -1.89 -8.32 9.84
CA HIS A 193 -2.30 -9.26 10.88
C HIS A 193 -1.93 -8.75 12.27
N GLN A 194 -0.69 -8.30 12.46
CA GLN A 194 -0.21 -7.80 13.75
C GLN A 194 -0.94 -6.53 14.21
N SER A 195 -1.43 -5.72 13.27
CA SER A 195 -2.22 -4.52 13.57
C SER A 195 -3.73 -4.80 13.72
N GLN A 196 -4.21 -6.05 13.63
CA GLN A 196 -5.65 -6.40 13.66
C GLN A 196 -6.48 -5.81 12.50
N LEU A 197 -5.84 -5.44 11.37
CA LEU A 197 -6.60 -4.96 10.21
C LEU A 197 -7.44 -6.09 9.61
N ILE A 198 -6.95 -7.33 9.63
CA ILE A 198 -7.69 -8.49 9.13
C ILE A 198 -9.02 -8.67 9.88
N ASP A 199 -9.02 -8.49 11.20
CA ASP A 199 -10.23 -8.59 12.02
C ASP A 199 -11.26 -7.50 11.66
N ILE A 200 -10.79 -6.29 11.36
CA ILE A 200 -11.64 -5.18 10.86
C ILE A 200 -12.27 -5.55 9.51
N ILE A 201 -11.49 -6.08 8.57
CA ILE A 201 -12.02 -6.48 7.25
C ILE A 201 -13.02 -7.62 7.40
N MET A 202 -12.74 -8.61 8.26
CA MET A 202 -13.67 -9.69 8.57
C MET A 202 -14.98 -9.15 9.17
N TYR A 203 -14.89 -8.23 10.13
CA TYR A 203 -16.08 -7.58 10.69
C TYR A 203 -16.94 -6.92 9.61
N ILE A 204 -16.31 -6.16 8.69
CA ILE A 204 -17.01 -5.53 7.57
C ILE A 204 -17.78 -6.59 6.76
N THR A 205 -17.17 -7.73 6.43
CA THR A 205 -17.84 -8.78 5.64
C THR A 205 -18.99 -9.49 6.37
N CYS A 206 -18.98 -9.49 7.70
CA CYS A 206 -20.00 -10.18 8.50
C CYS A 206 -21.13 -9.25 9.00
N SER A 207 -20.95 -7.93 8.91
CA SER A 207 -21.89 -6.96 9.45
C SER A 207 -22.83 -6.41 8.38
N VAL A 208 -24.13 -6.66 8.53
CA VAL A 208 -25.19 -6.13 7.64
C VAL A 208 -25.22 -4.60 7.54
N ASN A 209 -24.66 -3.91 8.54
CA ASN A 209 -24.60 -2.45 8.57
C ASN A 209 -23.47 -1.87 7.71
N GLU A 210 -22.56 -2.71 7.21
CA GLU A 210 -21.38 -2.28 6.47
C GLU A 210 -21.44 -2.63 4.97
N GLU A 211 -22.64 -2.90 4.43
CA GLU A 211 -22.88 -3.30 3.03
C GLU A 211 -22.14 -2.44 2.01
N ARG A 212 -22.11 -1.12 2.24
CA ARG A 212 -21.42 -0.14 1.38
C ARG A 212 -19.92 -0.38 1.22
N TYR A 213 -19.29 -1.14 2.11
CA TYR A 213 -17.86 -1.45 2.09
C TYR A 213 -17.55 -2.86 1.57
N TYR A 214 -18.57 -3.67 1.24
CA TYR A 214 -18.38 -5.08 0.87
C TYR A 214 -17.49 -5.28 -0.36
N LEU A 215 -17.63 -4.45 -1.40
CA LEU A 215 -16.78 -4.55 -2.59
C LEU A 215 -15.30 -4.28 -2.25
N HIS A 216 -15.03 -3.29 -1.40
CA HIS A 216 -13.67 -3.02 -0.94
C HIS A 216 -13.10 -4.19 -0.13
N ALA A 217 -13.90 -4.75 0.79
CA ALA A 217 -13.48 -5.90 1.58
C ALA A 217 -13.20 -7.13 0.69
N LEU A 218 -14.05 -7.39 -0.31
CA LEU A 218 -13.86 -8.47 -1.27
C LEU A 218 -12.56 -8.32 -2.08
N GLU A 219 -12.29 -7.11 -2.61
CA GLU A 219 -11.04 -6.83 -3.34
C GLU A 219 -9.81 -7.02 -2.43
N ILE A 220 -9.87 -6.53 -1.19
CA ILE A 220 -8.80 -6.69 -0.22
C ILE A 220 -8.54 -8.17 0.05
N ILE A 221 -9.58 -8.96 0.35
CA ILE A 221 -9.44 -10.40 0.61
C ILE A 221 -8.89 -11.14 -0.61
N SER A 222 -9.39 -10.83 -1.81
CA SER A 222 -8.89 -11.41 -3.06
C SER A 222 -7.39 -11.12 -3.25
N LEU A 223 -6.98 -9.88 -2.99
CA LEU A 223 -5.59 -9.47 -3.08
C LEU A 223 -4.72 -10.04 -1.96
N MET A 224 -5.25 -10.30 -0.77
CA MET A 224 -4.51 -10.99 0.30
C MET A 224 -4.19 -12.44 -0.05
N LEU A 225 -5.03 -13.08 -0.86
CA LEU A 225 -4.91 -14.49 -1.23
C LEU A 225 -4.30 -14.69 -2.62
N ARG A 226 -3.86 -13.62 -3.30
CA ARG A 226 -3.46 -13.63 -4.71
C ARG A 226 -2.31 -14.60 -5.04
N ASP A 227 -1.41 -14.82 -4.09
CA ASP A 227 -0.22 -15.66 -4.27
C ASP A 227 -0.40 -17.04 -3.63
N GLN A 228 -1.61 -17.36 -3.15
CA GLN A 228 -1.93 -18.61 -2.44
C GLN A 228 -2.67 -19.59 -3.35
N LYS A 229 -2.31 -20.89 -3.28
CA LYS A 229 -3.11 -21.95 -3.88
C LYS A 229 -4.10 -22.49 -2.85
N ALA A 230 -5.39 -22.47 -3.19
CA ALA A 230 -6.46 -22.90 -2.29
C ALA A 230 -6.23 -24.29 -1.67
N LYS A 231 -5.72 -25.25 -2.46
CA LYS A 231 -5.40 -26.61 -1.98
C LYS A 231 -4.26 -26.64 -0.95
N GLU A 232 -3.22 -25.82 -1.16
CA GLU A 232 -2.09 -25.75 -0.24
C GLU A 232 -2.52 -25.08 1.07
N LEU A 233 -3.29 -24.00 0.97
CA LEU A 233 -3.81 -23.27 2.13
C LEU A 233 -4.77 -24.12 2.99
N ALA A 234 -5.66 -24.91 2.35
CA ALA A 234 -6.58 -25.80 3.07
C ALA A 234 -5.86 -26.88 3.89
N ASN A 235 -4.64 -27.26 3.48
CA ASN A 235 -3.84 -28.27 4.18
C ASN A 235 -2.81 -27.64 5.13
N ALA A 236 -2.63 -26.31 5.13
CA ALA A 236 -1.61 -25.63 5.92
C ALA A 236 -1.88 -25.69 7.44
N SER A 237 -3.15 -25.83 7.85
CA SER A 237 -3.57 -25.95 9.25
C SER A 237 -3.61 -27.40 9.77
N VAL A 238 -3.48 -28.39 8.89
CA VAL A 238 -3.32 -29.78 9.28
C VAL A 238 -1.87 -29.93 9.73
N ASN A 239 -1.65 -30.27 11.00
CA ASN A 239 -0.32 -30.66 11.48
C ASN A 239 0.24 -31.69 10.51
N ARG A 240 1.27 -31.32 9.74
CA ARG A 240 1.87 -32.18 8.72
C ARG A 240 2.12 -33.55 9.32
N THR A 241 1.55 -34.58 8.71
CA THR A 241 1.76 -35.95 9.21
C THR A 241 3.24 -36.31 9.05
N GLU A 242 3.78 -37.11 9.98
CA GLU A 242 5.18 -37.60 9.93
C GLU A 242 5.53 -38.17 8.54
N THR A 243 4.55 -38.83 7.91
CA THR A 243 4.61 -39.40 6.57
C THR A 243 4.77 -38.37 5.45
N GLU A 244 4.08 -37.22 5.54
CA GLU A 244 4.22 -36.16 4.54
C GLU A 244 5.58 -35.48 4.64
N LYS A 245 6.07 -35.24 5.86
CA LYS A 245 7.44 -34.71 6.08
C LYS A 245 8.50 -35.63 5.48
N GLN A 246 8.40 -36.94 5.72
CA GLN A 246 9.33 -37.92 5.17
C GLN A 246 9.26 -38.01 3.65
N ARG A 247 8.06 -37.84 3.05
CA ARG A 247 7.90 -37.83 1.59
C ARG A 247 8.54 -36.59 0.97
N ASP A 248 8.29 -35.41 1.54
CA ASP A 248 8.85 -34.16 1.05
C ASP A 248 10.39 -34.14 1.19
N GLU A 249 10.94 -34.64 2.29
CA GLU A 249 12.40 -34.80 2.45
C GLU A 249 13.01 -35.76 1.41
N HIS A 250 12.27 -36.82 1.07
CA HIS A 250 12.71 -37.77 0.04
C HIS A 250 12.65 -37.14 -1.36
N GLU A 251 11.58 -36.42 -1.68
CA GLU A 251 11.43 -35.67 -2.94
C GLU A 251 12.51 -34.59 -3.07
N LEU A 252 12.81 -33.85 -1.99
CA LEU A 252 13.86 -32.84 -1.96
C LEU A 252 15.25 -33.44 -2.21
N LYS A 253 15.56 -34.59 -1.60
CA LYS A 253 16.82 -35.32 -1.86
C LYS A 253 16.96 -35.73 -3.32
N ILE A 254 15.87 -36.22 -3.94
CA ILE A 254 15.87 -36.61 -5.36
C ILE A 254 16.14 -35.40 -6.27
N VAL A 255 15.58 -34.23 -5.95
CA VAL A 255 15.83 -33.00 -6.72
C VAL A 255 17.28 -32.54 -6.55
N LEU A 256 17.80 -32.50 -5.31
CA LEU A 256 19.20 -32.14 -5.03
C LEU A 256 20.21 -33.05 -5.73
N ASP A 257 19.93 -34.36 -5.79
CA ASP A 257 20.79 -35.32 -6.48
C ASP A 257 20.75 -35.18 -8.01
N LYS A 258 19.67 -34.61 -8.57
CA LYS A 258 19.59 -34.28 -10.00
C LYS A 258 20.34 -33.00 -10.34
N GLU A 259 20.37 -32.01 -9.46
CA GLU A 259 21.11 -30.76 -9.69
C GLU A 259 22.63 -30.91 -9.50
N ARG A 260 23.08 -31.98 -8.83
CA ARG A 260 24.51 -32.32 -8.65
C ARG A 260 25.13 -33.09 -9.82
N LYS A 261 24.35 -33.44 -10.86
CA LYS A 261 24.83 -34.09 -12.09
C LYS A 261 24.92 -33.09 -13.23
#